data_AF-X0Z3G1-F1
#
_entry.id   AF-X0Z3G1-F1
#
_cell.length_a   1.000
_cell.length_b   1.000
_cell.length_c   1.000
_cell.angle_alpha   90.00
_cell.angle_beta   90.00
_cell.angle_gamma   90.00
#
_symmetry.space_group_name_H-M   'P 1'
#
loop_
_entity.id
_entity.type
_entity.pdbx_description
1 polymer ?
#
loop_
_entity_poly.entity_id
_entity_poly.type
_entity_poly.pdbx_seq_one_letter_code
_entity_poly.pdbx_strand_id
1 'polypeptide(L)'
;MSEKVISIDYLARVEGETAIKISIKGKEPQELKLKIFEPPRFFEGFLVGRKHDEVPDIVARICGICPVSHMTTALRAIEKAMGINPSQQTKILRRLMSLSQMVSSHLVHLYMLAMPDYYGYPGAQEMLPEFTEELSRL
;
A
#
# COMPACT_ATOMS: atom_id res chain seq x y z
N MET A 1 26.52 21.25 20.83
CA MET A 1 25.19 21.19 20.21
C MET A 1 24.52 19.92 20.70
N SER A 2 23.33 20.03 21.30
CA SER A 2 22.59 18.87 21.81
C SER A 2 22.08 17.99 20.67
N GLU A 3 22.25 16.68 20.82
CA GLU A 3 21.67 15.67 19.95
C GLU A 3 20.29 15.29 20.47
N LYS A 4 19.29 15.27 19.58
CA LYS A 4 17.92 14.83 19.89
C LYS A 4 17.59 13.62 19.03
N VAL A 5 17.09 12.56 19.65
CA VAL A 5 16.63 11.36 18.96
C VAL A 5 15.11 11.28 19.10
N ILE A 6 14.41 11.14 17.97
CA ILE A 6 12.97 10.86 17.89
C ILE A 6 12.82 9.41 17.44
N SER A 7 12.09 8.60 18.22
CA SER A 7 11.81 7.21 17.88
C SER A 7 10.30 7.01 17.82
N ILE A 8 9.82 6.48 16.69
CA ILE A 8 8.45 6.08 16.45
C ILE A 8 8.51 4.56 16.24
N ASP A 9 8.19 3.80 17.27
CA ASP A 9 8.35 2.34 17.28
C ASP A 9 7.28 1.61 16.44
N TYR A 10 6.17 2.28 16.16
CA TYR A 10 5.14 1.82 15.25
C TYR A 10 4.51 2.99 14.52
N LEU A 11 4.61 2.99 13.20
CA LEU A 11 3.97 3.96 12.33
C LEU A 11 2.55 3.48 12.00
N ALA A 12 1.54 4.12 12.56
CA ALA A 12 0.15 3.84 12.24
C ALA A 12 -0.26 4.44 10.89
N ARG A 13 -1.42 4.00 10.36
CA ARG A 13 -2.04 4.52 9.12
C ARG A 13 -1.15 4.38 7.86
N VAL A 14 -0.32 3.34 7.84
CA VAL A 14 0.36 2.85 6.64
C VAL A 14 0.05 1.37 6.46
N GLU A 15 0.26 0.84 5.26
CA GLU A 15 0.24 -0.61 5.06
C GLU A 15 1.57 -1.21 5.49
N GLY A 16 1.50 -2.41 6.07
CA GLY A 16 2.67 -3.07 6.64
C GLY A 16 3.04 -2.57 8.03
N GLU A 17 4.16 -3.09 8.53
CA GLU A 17 4.67 -2.79 9.87
C GLU A 17 5.99 -2.05 9.76
N THR A 18 6.02 -0.81 10.26
CA THR A 18 7.16 0.09 10.08
C THR A 18 7.45 0.94 11.32
N ALA A 19 8.72 1.20 11.58
CA ALA A 19 9.21 2.12 12.61
C ALA A 19 10.18 3.14 12.01
N ILE A 20 10.23 4.33 12.59
CA ILE A 20 11.10 5.44 12.15
C ILE A 20 11.97 5.90 13.32
N LYS A 21 13.27 6.06 13.07
CA LYS A 21 14.20 6.71 13.99
C LYS A 21 14.87 7.89 13.29
N ILE A 22 14.82 9.06 13.92
CA ILE A 22 15.40 10.32 13.41
C ILE A 22 16.38 10.86 14.44
N SER A 23 17.63 11.12 14.04
CA SER A 23 18.59 11.85 14.86
C SER A 23 18.77 13.27 14.34
N ILE A 24 18.64 14.26 15.23
CA ILE A 24 18.70 15.68 14.92
C ILE A 24 19.84 16.31 15.71
N LYS A 25 20.70 17.07 15.04
CA LYS A 25 21.77 17.85 15.67
C LYS A 25 21.52 19.33 15.43
N GLY A 26 21.27 20.08 16.49
CA GLY A 26 20.82 21.47 16.36
C GLY A 26 19.46 21.54 15.66
N LYS A 27 19.41 22.10 14.44
CA LYS A 27 18.21 22.19 13.60
C LYS A 27 18.22 21.26 12.39
N GLU A 28 19.31 20.51 12.18
CA GLU A 28 19.48 19.69 10.98
C GLU A 28 19.28 18.20 11.28
N PRO A 29 18.43 17.49 10.50
CA PRO A 29 18.36 16.04 10.56
C PRO A 29 19.68 15.44 10.07
N GLN A 30 20.28 14.56 10.87
CA GLN A 30 21.54 13.89 10.55
C GLN A 30 21.31 12.49 9.98
N GLU A 31 20.31 11.78 10.50
CA GLU A 31 20.01 10.41 10.11
C GLU A 31 18.51 10.16 10.19
N LEU A 32 17.99 9.44 9.18
CA LEU A 32 16.65 8.86 9.17
C LEU A 32 16.78 7.38 8.87
N LYS A 33 16.28 6.55 9.79
CA LYS A 33 16.22 5.09 9.64
C LYS A 33 14.76 4.64 9.60
N LEU A 34 14.39 4.03 8.48
CA LEU A 34 13.15 3.30 8.30
C LEU A 34 13.41 1.82 8.62
N LYS A 35 12.63 1.24 9.52
CA LYS A 35 12.67 -0.20 9.82
C LYS A 35 11.34 -0.80 9.40
N ILE A 36 11.37 -1.70 8.42
CA ILE A 36 10.19 -2.46 8.01
C ILE A 36 10.31 -3.84 8.67
N PHE A 37 9.28 -4.25 9.40
CA PHE A 37 9.28 -5.51 10.15
C PHE A 37 8.02 -6.31 9.88
N GLU A 38 7.77 -6.63 8.61
CA GLU A 38 6.73 -7.60 8.26
C GLU A 38 7.22 -9.05 8.45
N PRO A 39 6.38 -9.95 9.01
CA PRO A 39 6.72 -11.36 9.03
C PRO A 39 6.88 -11.88 7.60
N PRO A 40 7.86 -12.77 7.32
CA PRO A 40 8.03 -13.33 6.00
C PRO A 40 6.80 -14.16 5.63
N ARG A 41 6.12 -13.76 4.55
CA ARG A 41 4.90 -14.44 4.05
C ARG A 41 5.18 -15.48 2.98
N PHE A 42 6.43 -15.57 2.52
CA PHE A 42 6.96 -16.62 1.62
C PHE A 42 6.16 -16.84 0.32
N PHE A 43 5.54 -15.80 -0.24
CA PHE A 43 4.80 -15.92 -1.50
C PHE A 43 5.62 -16.57 -2.62
N GLU A 44 6.88 -16.18 -2.78
CA GLU A 44 7.76 -16.73 -3.83
C GLU A 44 7.98 -18.23 -3.66
N GLY A 45 8.22 -18.70 -2.43
CA GLY A 45 8.36 -20.12 -2.13
C GLY A 45 7.05 -20.88 -2.31
N PHE A 46 5.92 -20.29 -1.90
CA PHE A 46 4.59 -20.88 -2.04
C PHE A 46 4.16 -21.08 -3.49
N LEU A 47 4.67 -20.24 -4.40
CA LEU A 47 4.38 -20.32 -5.83
C LEU A 47 5.12 -21.45 -6.55
N VAL A 48 6.15 -22.05 -5.95
CA VAL A 48 6.89 -23.15 -6.56
C VAL A 48 5.98 -24.38 -6.72
N GLY A 49 5.86 -24.87 -7.96
CA GLY A 49 5.03 -26.03 -8.30
C GLY A 49 3.53 -25.74 -8.42
N ARG A 50 3.10 -24.48 -8.21
CA ARG A 50 1.71 -24.05 -8.44
C ARG A 50 1.39 -24.00 -9.92
N LYS A 51 0.12 -24.18 -10.27
CA LYS A 51 -0.37 -23.95 -11.62
C LYS A 51 -0.37 -22.46 -11.92
N HIS A 52 -0.13 -22.09 -13.17
CA HIS A 52 -0.03 -20.69 -13.55
C HIS A 52 -1.35 -19.92 -13.35
N ASP A 53 -2.50 -20.58 -13.46
CA ASP A 53 -3.83 -19.99 -13.42
C ASP A 53 -4.31 -19.62 -12.01
N GLU A 54 -3.79 -20.28 -10.96
CA GLU A 54 -4.03 -19.89 -9.55
C GLU A 54 -3.13 -18.73 -9.07
N VAL A 55 -2.00 -18.46 -9.75
CA VAL A 55 -1.02 -17.45 -9.33
C VAL A 55 -1.63 -16.04 -9.14
N PRO A 56 -2.44 -15.49 -10.08
CA PRO A 56 -2.97 -14.14 -9.94
C PRO A 56 -3.82 -13.96 -8.68
N ASP A 57 -4.58 -14.98 -8.29
CA ASP A 57 -5.36 -14.97 -7.06
C ASP A 57 -4.48 -15.05 -5.83
N ILE A 58 -3.46 -15.93 -5.84
CA ILE A 58 -2.53 -16.06 -4.73
C ILE A 58 -1.82 -14.71 -4.47
N VAL A 59 -1.21 -14.12 -5.51
CA VAL A 59 -0.39 -12.90 -5.33
C VAL A 59 -1.22 -11.66 -5.02
N ALA A 60 -2.52 -11.65 -5.31
CA ALA A 60 -3.41 -10.57 -4.90
C ALA A 60 -3.48 -10.42 -3.37
N ARG A 61 -3.02 -11.42 -2.60
CA ARG A 61 -2.98 -11.38 -1.13
C ARG A 61 -1.64 -10.86 -0.59
N ILE A 62 -0.72 -10.43 -1.45
CA ILE A 62 0.52 -9.74 -1.05
C ILE A 62 0.20 -8.37 -0.43
N CYS A 63 -0.83 -7.68 -0.88
CA CYS A 63 -1.22 -6.41 -0.29
C CYS A 63 -2.73 -6.23 -0.43
N GLY A 64 -3.40 -5.90 0.68
CA GLY A 64 -4.85 -5.67 0.70
C GLY A 64 -5.28 -4.37 0.03
N ILE A 65 -4.36 -3.39 -0.11
CA ILE A 65 -4.63 -2.08 -0.71
C ILE A 65 -4.41 -2.10 -2.22
N CYS A 66 -3.44 -2.88 -2.72
CA CYS A 66 -3.11 -2.95 -4.15
C CYS A 66 -3.24 -4.34 -4.82
N PRO A 67 -4.31 -5.12 -4.56
CA PRO A 67 -4.45 -6.50 -5.03
C PRO A 67 -4.48 -6.63 -6.57
N VAL A 68 -5.12 -5.70 -7.28
CA VAL A 68 -5.20 -5.65 -8.76
C VAL A 68 -3.82 -5.41 -9.36
N SER A 69 -2.94 -4.64 -8.70
CA SER A 69 -1.58 -4.43 -9.19
C SER A 69 -0.79 -5.73 -9.22
N HIS A 70 -0.86 -6.53 -8.14
CA HIS A 70 -0.22 -7.84 -8.09
C HIS A 70 -0.82 -8.81 -9.12
N MET A 71 -2.15 -8.90 -9.16
CA MET A 71 -2.87 -9.78 -10.08
C MET A 71 -2.55 -9.50 -11.55
N THR A 72 -2.64 -8.24 -11.97
CA THR A 72 -2.37 -7.85 -13.37
C THR A 72 -0.90 -7.98 -13.74
N THR A 73 0.01 -7.80 -12.78
CA THR A 73 1.46 -8.04 -12.99
C THR A 73 1.74 -9.52 -13.19
N ALA A 74 1.17 -10.40 -12.36
CA ALA A 74 1.30 -11.86 -12.53
C ALA A 74 0.73 -12.32 -13.88
N LEU A 75 -0.46 -11.85 -14.26
CA LEU A 75 -1.06 -12.16 -15.56
C LEU A 75 -0.12 -11.77 -16.71
N ARG A 76 0.43 -10.55 -16.68
CA ARG A 76 1.38 -10.08 -17.72
C ARG A 76 2.64 -10.94 -17.78
N ALA A 77 3.15 -11.38 -16.63
CA ALA A 77 4.32 -12.25 -16.56
C ALA A 77 4.05 -13.63 -17.17
N ILE A 78 2.90 -14.24 -16.82
CA ILE A 78 2.46 -15.54 -17.36
C ILE A 78 2.22 -15.46 -18.87
N GLU A 79 1.49 -14.44 -19.33
CA GLU A 79 1.22 -14.23 -20.75
C GLU A 79 2.50 -14.07 -21.55
N LYS A 80 3.46 -13.30 -21.02
CA LYS A 80 4.79 -13.15 -21.64
C LYS A 80 5.53 -14.48 -21.70
N ALA A 81 5.50 -15.28 -20.63
CA ALA A 81 6.15 -16.60 -20.60
C ALA A 81 5.52 -17.59 -21.59
N MET A 82 4.21 -17.49 -21.83
CA MET A 82 3.46 -18.36 -22.74
C MET A 82 3.36 -17.84 -24.18
N GLY A 83 3.89 -16.65 -24.48
CA GLY A 83 3.77 -16.02 -25.80
C GLY A 83 2.33 -15.58 -26.14
N ILE A 84 1.49 -15.35 -25.14
CA ILE A 84 0.09 -14.96 -25.31
C ILE A 84 0.00 -13.43 -25.46
N ASN A 85 -0.70 -12.97 -26.50
CA ASN A 85 -1.05 -11.56 -26.65
C ASN A 85 -2.56 -11.37 -26.41
N PRO A 86 -2.97 -10.73 -25.31
CA PRO A 86 -4.39 -10.50 -25.02
C PRO A 86 -5.06 -9.62 -26.06
N SER A 87 -6.38 -9.82 -26.23
CA SER A 87 -7.22 -8.97 -27.08
C SER A 87 -7.18 -7.51 -26.60
N GLN A 88 -7.50 -6.58 -27.50
CA GLN A 88 -7.61 -5.17 -27.14
C GLN A 88 -8.68 -4.93 -26.08
N GLN A 89 -9.80 -5.64 -26.14
CA GLN A 89 -10.85 -5.59 -25.14
C GLN A 89 -10.31 -5.98 -23.75
N THR A 90 -9.55 -7.08 -23.64
CA THR A 90 -8.94 -7.50 -22.37
C THR A 90 -7.97 -6.45 -21.81
N LYS A 91 -7.16 -5.81 -22.67
CA LYS A 91 -6.24 -4.74 -22.25
C LYS A 91 -6.99 -3.51 -21.72
N ILE A 92 -8.10 -3.13 -22.36
CA ILE A 92 -8.95 -2.02 -21.90
C ILE A 92 -9.59 -2.34 -20.55
N LEU A 93 -10.16 -3.54 -20.38
CA LEU A 93 -10.75 -3.95 -19.10
C LEU A 93 -9.73 -3.95 -17.96
N ARG A 94 -8.52 -4.47 -18.20
CA ARG A 94 -7.44 -4.43 -17.19
C ARG A 94 -7.00 -3.02 -16.84
N ARG A 95 -6.98 -2.11 -17.83
CA ARG A 95 -6.68 -0.69 -17.59
C ARG A 95 -7.76 -0.04 -16.74
N LEU A 96 -9.04 -0.29 -17.02
CA LEU A 96 -10.15 0.20 -16.20
C LEU A 96 -10.06 -0.31 -14.76
N MET A 97 -9.79 -1.60 -14.55
CA MET A 97 -9.60 -2.17 -13.20
C MET A 97 -8.42 -1.50 -12.46
N SER A 98 -7.30 -1.28 -13.15
CA SER A 98 -6.11 -0.65 -12.55
C SER A 98 -6.40 0.81 -12.16
N LEU A 99 -7.11 1.55 -13.01
CA LEU A 99 -7.53 2.93 -12.72
C LEU A 99 -8.52 2.98 -11.55
N SER A 100 -9.47 2.05 -11.50
CA SER A 100 -10.43 1.94 -10.40
C SER A 100 -9.73 1.69 -9.06
N GLN A 101 -8.79 0.74 -9.00
CA GLN A 101 -7.99 0.53 -7.79
C GLN A 101 -7.19 1.77 -7.43
N MET A 102 -6.57 2.44 -8.41
CA MET A 102 -5.80 3.65 -8.15
C MET A 102 -6.68 4.72 -7.50
N VAL A 103 -7.87 5.00 -8.04
CA VAL A 103 -8.82 5.96 -7.46
C VAL A 103 -9.22 5.53 -6.05
N SER A 104 -9.66 4.28 -5.87
CA SER A 104 -10.07 3.75 -4.56
C SER A 104 -8.95 3.85 -3.51
N SER A 105 -7.72 3.44 -3.85
CA SER A 105 -6.56 3.51 -2.97
C SER A 105 -6.22 4.96 -2.57
N HIS A 106 -6.28 5.91 -3.51
CA HIS A 106 -6.03 7.32 -3.20
C HIS A 106 -7.12 7.94 -2.33
N LEU A 107 -8.39 7.56 -2.52
CA LEU A 107 -9.47 8.02 -1.65
C LEU A 107 -9.27 7.53 -0.21
N VAL A 108 -8.99 6.24 -0.03
CA VAL A 108 -8.66 5.68 1.29
C VAL A 108 -7.45 6.38 1.90
N HIS A 109 -6.36 6.53 1.14
CA HIS A 109 -5.16 7.19 1.62
C HIS A 109 -5.44 8.64 2.06
N LEU A 110 -6.12 9.42 1.22
CA LEU A 110 -6.41 10.81 1.52
C LEU A 110 -7.27 10.94 2.77
N TYR A 111 -8.45 10.32 2.78
CA TYR A 111 -9.46 10.59 3.80
C TYR A 111 -9.25 9.81 5.09
N MET A 112 -8.77 8.56 5.01
CA MET A 112 -8.65 7.70 6.19
C MET A 112 -7.24 7.73 6.80
N LEU A 113 -6.20 7.96 5.99
CA LEU A 113 -4.81 7.87 6.45
C LEU A 113 -4.18 9.24 6.68
N ALA A 114 -4.19 10.12 5.68
CA ALA A 114 -3.43 11.37 5.70
C ALA A 114 -4.21 12.55 6.32
N MET A 115 -5.49 12.73 5.98
CA MET A 115 -6.28 13.89 6.40
C MET A 115 -6.34 14.10 7.92
N PRO A 116 -6.45 13.07 8.78
CA PRO A 116 -6.40 13.27 10.22
C PRO A 116 -5.16 14.04 10.69
N ASP A 117 -3.99 13.82 10.07
CA ASP A 117 -2.76 14.56 10.42
C ASP A 117 -2.85 16.04 10.08
N TYR A 118 -3.45 16.38 8.94
CA TYR A 118 -3.60 17.77 8.50
C TYR A 118 -4.54 18.58 9.38
N TYR A 119 -5.54 17.90 9.97
CA TYR A 119 -6.54 18.53 10.83
C TYR A 119 -6.25 18.34 12.32
N GLY A 120 -5.16 17.66 12.69
CA GLY A 120 -4.74 17.47 14.08
C GLY A 120 -5.54 16.42 14.86
N TYR A 121 -6.19 15.49 14.15
CA TYR A 121 -6.91 14.36 14.73
C TYR A 121 -6.00 13.15 14.93
N PRO A 122 -6.19 12.35 15.99
CA PRO A 122 -5.43 11.11 16.21
C PRO A 122 -5.76 10.04 15.15
N GLY A 123 -6.94 10.10 14.53
CA GLY A 123 -7.39 9.15 13.52
C GLY A 123 -8.64 9.64 12.79
N ALA A 124 -9.05 8.88 11.77
CA ALA A 124 -10.22 9.21 10.97
C ALA A 124 -11.52 9.13 11.78
N GLN A 125 -11.60 8.24 12.77
CA GLN A 125 -12.80 8.05 13.58
C GLN A 125 -13.11 9.29 14.45
N GLU A 126 -12.08 9.90 15.01
CA GLU A 126 -12.19 11.11 15.81
C GLU A 126 -12.48 12.35 14.97
N MET A 127 -12.10 12.31 13.69
CA MET A 127 -12.40 13.36 12.71
C MET A 127 -13.87 13.29 12.21
N LEU A 128 -14.50 12.10 12.22
CA LEU A 128 -15.84 11.88 11.66
C LEU A 128 -16.93 12.86 12.12
N PRO A 129 -17.07 13.22 13.43
CA PRO A 129 -18.16 14.07 13.88
C PRO A 129 -18.18 15.46 13.24
N GLU A 130 -17.01 16.00 12.87
CA GLU A 130 -16.90 17.32 12.24
C GLU A 130 -17.00 17.28 10.71
N PHE A 131 -16.67 16.13 10.09
CA PHE A 131 -16.64 15.95 8.63
C PHE A 131 -17.61 14.87 8.15
N THR A 132 -18.75 14.75 8.84
CA THR A 132 -19.70 13.66 8.58
C THR A 132 -20.24 13.71 7.14
N GLU A 133 -20.49 14.88 6.58
CA GLU A 133 -21.06 14.99 5.22
C GLU A 133 -20.05 14.57 4.13
N GLU A 134 -18.77 14.91 4.31
CA GLU A 134 -17.69 14.60 3.39
C GLU A 134 -17.27 13.13 3.48
N LEU A 135 -17.24 12.57 4.68
CA LEU A 135 -16.76 11.20 4.93
C LEU A 135 -17.87 10.14 4.78
N SER A 136 -19.15 10.49 4.94
CA SER A 136 -20.27 9.56 4.74
C SER A 136 -20.51 9.15 3.28
N ARG A 137 -19.84 9.81 2.33
CA ARG A 137 -19.93 9.55 0.89
C ARG A 137 -18.83 8.60 0.37
N LEU A 138 -17.90 8.19 1.24
CA LEU A 138 -16.83 7.24 0.95
C LEU A 138 -17.27 5.80 1.23
#